data_AF-A0A1Y3B3N6-F1
#
_entry.id   AF-A0A1Y3B3N6-F1
#
_cell.length_a   1.000
_cell.length_b   1.000
_cell.length_c   1.000
_cell.angle_alpha   90.00
_cell.angle_beta   90.00
_cell.angle_gamma   90.00
#
_symmetry.space_group_name_H-M   'P 1'
#
loop_
_entity.id
_entity.type
_entity.pdbx_description
1 polymer ?
#
loop_
_entity_poly.entity_id
_entity_poly.type
_entity_poly.pdbx_seq_one_letter_code
_entity_poly.pdbx_strand_id
1 'polypeptide(L)'
;MFFFLFSSFRFKQLYNYTSYGIPTKYGQKYFVAIREPEQNQAIIYSLESLTGEMKIFLDPNNLSSDDTISLKFTAFSNDGKYCAYGISNGGSDWTRIHIKNVDTLEDLSDKLI
;
A
#
# COMPACT_ATOMS: atom_id res chain seq x y z
N MET A 1 11.56 2.61 35.14
CA MET A 1 10.37 2.07 34.43
C MET A 1 9.36 3.13 33.96
N PHE A 2 9.29 4.34 34.56
CA PHE A 2 8.35 5.39 34.13
C PHE A 2 8.73 6.14 32.82
N PHE A 3 10.01 6.24 32.50
CA PHE A 3 10.50 7.01 31.34
C PHE A 3 10.08 6.40 29.99
N PHE A 4 10.05 5.06 29.89
CA PHE A 4 9.67 4.33 28.67
C PHE A 4 8.16 4.43 28.34
N LEU A 5 7.30 4.50 29.36
CA LEU A 5 5.85 4.66 29.19
C LEU A 5 5.49 6.06 28.68
N PHE A 6 6.20 7.09 29.14
CA PHE A 6 6.00 8.46 28.65
C PHE A 6 6.50 8.63 27.21
N SER A 7 7.62 7.98 26.84
CA SER A 7 8.17 8.08 25.49
C SER A 7 7.31 7.40 24.44
N SER A 8 6.74 6.22 24.73
CA SER A 8 5.89 5.50 23.76
C SER A 8 4.56 6.22 23.51
N PHE A 9 3.96 6.80 24.55
CA PHE A 9 2.72 7.57 24.43
C PHE A 9 2.92 8.83 23.59
N ARG A 10 3.99 9.59 23.85
CA ARG A 10 4.31 10.80 23.07
C ARG A 10 4.65 10.47 21.61
N PHE A 11 5.36 9.37 21.37
CA PHE A 11 5.63 8.91 20.00
C PHE A 11 4.32 8.58 19.26
N LYS A 12 3.41 7.84 19.89
CA LYS A 12 2.11 7.50 19.30
C LYS A 12 1.31 8.76 18.94
N GLN A 13 1.28 9.77 19.82
CA GLN A 13 0.60 11.03 19.52
C GLN A 13 1.19 11.78 18.32
N LEU A 14 2.52 11.75 18.16
CA LEU A 14 3.19 12.42 17.04
C LEU A 14 3.12 11.62 15.73
N TYR A 15 3.05 10.28 15.82
CA TYR A 15 3.02 9.38 14.67
C TYR A 15 1.60 9.15 14.12
N ASN A 16 0.57 9.37 14.95
CA ASN A 16 -0.84 9.22 14.60
C ASN A 16 -1.35 10.42 13.80
N TYR A 17 -0.97 10.49 12.53
CA TYR A 17 -1.52 11.43 11.56
C TYR A 17 -1.77 10.70 10.23
N THR A 18 -2.72 11.20 9.45
CA THR A 18 -2.96 10.70 8.10
C THR A 18 -1.83 11.16 7.18
N SER A 19 -1.11 10.21 6.59
CA SER A 19 -0.06 10.52 5.61
C SER A 19 -0.58 10.34 4.20
N TYR A 20 -0.37 11.35 3.35
CA TYR A 20 -0.71 11.32 1.92
C TYR A 20 0.54 11.25 1.07
N GLY A 21 0.56 10.32 0.12
CA GLY A 21 1.54 10.27 -0.95
C GLY A 21 1.23 11.27 -2.06
N ILE A 22 2.10 11.31 -3.06
CA ILE A 22 1.93 12.17 -4.24
C ILE A 22 1.08 11.41 -5.27
N PRO A 23 -0.08 11.95 -5.71
CA PRO A 23 -0.85 11.35 -6.78
C PRO A 23 -0.02 11.22 -8.07
N THR A 24 0.13 9.99 -8.56
CA THR A 24 0.92 9.69 -9.76
C THR A 24 0.03 9.07 -10.82
N LYS A 25 0.15 9.54 -12.07
CA LYS A 25 -0.67 9.06 -13.19
C LYS A 25 -0.04 7.83 -13.84
N TYR A 26 -0.82 6.77 -14.02
CA TYR A 26 -0.48 5.61 -14.83
C TYR A 26 -1.64 5.27 -15.76
N GLY A 27 -1.38 5.22 -17.07
CA GLY A 27 -2.44 5.12 -18.08
C GLY A 27 -3.44 6.27 -17.95
N GLN A 28 -4.71 5.94 -17.70
CA GLN A 28 -5.79 6.92 -17.56
C GLN A 28 -6.13 7.27 -16.11
N LYS A 29 -5.59 6.54 -15.12
CA LYS A 29 -5.93 6.67 -13.70
C LYS A 29 -4.79 7.32 -12.91
N TYR A 30 -5.13 7.86 -11.76
CA TYR A 30 -4.19 8.36 -10.75
C TYR A 30 -4.14 7.39 -9.57
N PHE A 31 -2.96 7.27 -8.97
CA PHE A 31 -2.73 6.40 -7.82
C PHE A 31 -2.07 7.20 -6.70
N VAL A 32 -2.54 6.99 -5.47
CA VAL A 32 -2.04 7.66 -4.28
C VAL A 32 -2.00 6.69 -3.10
N ALA A 33 -0.90 6.69 -2.36
CA ALA A 33 -0.79 5.96 -1.11
C ALA A 33 -1.30 6.82 0.03
N ILE A 34 -2.23 6.31 0.84
CA ILE A 34 -2.75 7.01 2.02
C ILE A 34 -2.69 6.05 3.20
N ARG A 35 -2.17 6.51 4.34
CA ARG A 35 -2.14 5.76 5.59
C ARG A 35 -2.86 6.55 6.65
N GLU A 36 -3.97 6.02 7.14
CA GLU A 36 -4.67 6.54 8.31
C GLU A 36 -3.91 6.19 9.61
N PRO A 37 -4.12 6.93 10.71
CA PRO A 37 -3.37 6.74 11.96
C PRO A 37 -3.40 5.32 12.51
N GLU A 38 -4.50 4.59 12.33
CA GLU A 38 -4.73 3.24 12.84
C GLU A 38 -4.17 2.13 11.93
N GLN A 39 -3.71 2.48 10.73
CA GLN A 39 -3.25 1.51 9.73
C GLN A 39 -1.75 1.21 9.90
N ASN A 40 -1.41 -0.09 9.84
CA ASN A 40 -0.03 -0.56 9.84
C ASN A 40 0.69 -0.16 8.55
N GLN A 41 -0.01 -0.22 7.42
CA GLN A 41 0.53 0.07 6.09
C GLN A 41 -0.41 0.98 5.30
N ALA A 42 0.18 1.80 4.42
CA ALA A 42 -0.59 2.66 3.51
C ALA A 42 -1.41 1.82 2.52
N ILE A 43 -2.66 2.23 2.30
CA ILE A 43 -3.52 1.70 1.24
C ILE A 43 -3.24 2.49 -0.04
N ILE A 44 -3.17 1.79 -1.18
CA ILE A 44 -3.09 2.41 -2.49
C ILE A 44 -4.51 2.63 -3.01
N TYR A 45 -4.85 3.88 -3.28
CA TYR A 45 -6.11 4.29 -3.88
C TYR A 45 -5.92 4.60 -5.37
N SER A 46 -6.97 4.38 -6.15
CA SER A 46 -7.10 4.79 -7.55
C SER A 46 -8.15 5.89 -7.70
N LEU A 47 -7.92 6.79 -8.64
CA LEU A 47 -8.84 7.87 -9.00
C LEU A 47 -8.92 8.02 -10.53
N GLU A 48 -10.11 8.29 -11.04
CA GLU A 48 -10.31 8.62 -12.47
C GLU A 48 -9.83 10.06 -12.80
N SER A 49 -9.77 10.95 -11.80
CA SER A 49 -9.26 12.32 -11.92
C SER A 49 -8.74 12.83 -10.57
N LEU A 50 -7.93 13.90 -10.56
CA LEU A 50 -7.36 14.46 -9.33
C LEU A 50 -8.40 14.98 -8.31
N THR A 51 -9.63 15.22 -8.76
CA THR A 51 -10.76 15.64 -7.91
C THR A 51 -11.87 14.59 -7.86
N GLY A 52 -11.60 13.38 -8.37
CA GLY A 52 -12.56 12.28 -8.44
C GLY A 52 -12.66 11.51 -7.13
N GLU A 53 -13.57 10.53 -7.13
CA GLU A 53 -13.72 9.60 -6.00
C GLU A 53 -12.50 8.68 -5.88
N MET A 54 -12.04 8.45 -4.65
CA MET A 54 -10.97 7.50 -4.34
C MET A 54 -11.55 6.10 -4.15
N LYS A 55 -10.98 5.12 -4.86
CA LYS A 55 -11.33 3.69 -4.72
C LYS A 55 -10.12 2.88 -4.30
N ILE A 56 -10.29 1.93 -3.39
CA ILE A 56 -9.20 1.05 -2.95
C ILE A 56 -8.71 0.23 -4.15
N PHE A 57 -7.42 0.34 -4.45
CA PHE A 57 -6.76 -0.44 -5.49
C PHE A 57 -5.98 -1.62 -4.88
N LEU A 58 -5.22 -1.37 -3.83
CA LEU A 58 -4.45 -2.38 -3.11
C LEU A 58 -4.39 -2.03 -1.62
N ASP A 59 -4.86 -2.94 -0.77
CA ASP A 59 -4.80 -2.81 0.69
C ASP A 59 -3.87 -3.88 1.29
N PRO A 60 -2.64 -3.50 1.67
CA PRO A 60 -1.68 -4.44 2.26
C PRO A 60 -2.14 -5.01 3.61
N ASN A 61 -2.97 -4.27 4.35
CA ASN A 61 -3.43 -4.69 5.69
C ASN A 61 -4.41 -5.87 5.60
N ASN A 62 -5.00 -6.12 4.42
CA ASN A 62 -5.91 -7.23 4.18
C ASN A 62 -5.22 -8.46 3.53
N LEU A 63 -3.90 -8.42 3.34
CA LEU A 63 -3.16 -9.52 2.72
C LEU A 63 -2.78 -10.63 3.70
N SER A 64 -2.76 -10.36 5.01
CA SER A 64 -2.49 -11.35 6.04
C SER A 64 -3.48 -11.25 7.20
N SER A 65 -3.80 -12.38 7.81
CA SER A 65 -4.57 -12.43 9.06
C SER A 65 -3.73 -12.11 10.30
N ASP A 66 -2.40 -12.11 10.19
CA ASP A 66 -1.46 -11.94 11.30
C ASP A 66 -0.58 -10.68 11.18
N ASP A 67 -0.89 -9.78 10.23
CA ASP A 67 -0.14 -8.54 9.95
C ASP A 67 1.35 -8.71 9.60
N THR A 68 1.81 -9.92 9.25
CA THR A 68 3.23 -10.17 8.93
C THR A 68 3.62 -9.85 7.49
N ILE A 69 2.64 -9.63 6.60
CA ILE A 69 2.90 -9.34 5.19
C ILE A 69 3.05 -7.84 4.99
N SER A 70 4.15 -7.40 4.38
CA SER A 70 4.40 -6.00 4.03
C SER A 70 4.55 -5.77 2.54
N LEU A 71 3.93 -4.71 2.02
CA LEU A 71 4.14 -4.21 0.67
C LEU A 71 5.53 -3.54 0.57
N LYS A 72 6.36 -4.03 -0.35
CA LYS A 72 7.72 -3.51 -0.61
C LYS A 72 7.74 -2.45 -1.70
N PHE A 73 7.03 -2.69 -2.80
CA PHE A 73 6.97 -1.77 -3.93
C PHE A 73 5.70 -1.97 -4.77
N THR A 74 5.39 -0.98 -5.59
CA THR A 74 4.46 -1.07 -6.72
C THR A 74 5.14 -0.52 -7.97
N ALA A 75 4.88 -1.14 -9.12
CA ALA A 75 5.39 -0.73 -10.42
C ALA A 75 4.32 -0.96 -11.48
N PHE A 76 3.92 0.09 -12.19
CA PHE A 76 2.88 0.00 -13.20
C PHE A 76 3.48 -0.24 -14.58
N SER A 77 2.76 -0.96 -15.44
CA SER A 77 3.13 -1.10 -16.86
C SER A 77 3.08 0.26 -17.55
N ASN A 78 3.84 0.43 -18.64
CA ASN A 78 3.89 1.68 -19.40
C ASN A 78 2.50 2.12 -19.91
N ASP A 79 1.62 1.17 -20.23
CA ASP A 79 0.24 1.43 -20.65
C ASP A 79 -0.75 1.55 -19.49
N GLY A 80 -0.29 1.34 -18.25
CA GLY A 80 -1.09 1.44 -17.03
C GLY A 80 -2.13 0.34 -16.82
N LYS A 81 -2.10 -0.74 -17.60
CA LYS A 81 -3.07 -1.84 -17.49
C LYS A 81 -2.73 -2.84 -16.39
N TYR A 82 -1.46 -2.93 -16.03
CA TYR A 82 -0.98 -3.88 -15.02
C TYR A 82 -0.18 -3.17 -13.94
N CYS A 83 -0.27 -3.69 -12.71
CA CYS A 83 0.54 -3.29 -11.58
C CYS A 83 1.28 -4.52 -11.04
N ALA A 84 2.61 -4.50 -11.08
CA ALA A 84 3.42 -5.43 -10.33
C ALA A 84 3.58 -4.91 -8.90
N TYR A 85 3.34 -5.75 -7.91
CA TYR A 85 3.54 -5.40 -6.51
C TYR A 85 4.31 -6.50 -5.78
N GLY A 86 5.28 -6.09 -4.96
CA GLY A 86 6.14 -6.99 -4.21
C GLY A 86 5.70 -7.08 -2.76
N ILE A 87 5.55 -8.30 -2.23
CA ILE A 87 5.25 -8.55 -0.82
C ILE A 87 6.35 -9.36 -0.14
N SER A 88 6.62 -9.07 1.12
CA SER A 88 7.51 -9.87 1.98
C SER A 88 6.78 -10.31 3.24
N ASN A 89 7.16 -11.46 3.79
CA ASN A 89 6.64 -11.95 5.06
C ASN A 89 7.69 -11.73 6.17
N GLY A 90 7.24 -11.22 7.33
CA GLY A 90 8.04 -11.15 8.55
C GLY A 90 9.24 -10.21 8.45
N GLY A 91 9.18 -9.23 7.55
CA GLY A 91 10.29 -8.33 7.26
C GLY A 91 11.47 -8.99 6.55
N SER A 92 11.30 -10.20 6.00
CA SER A 92 12.32 -10.88 5.20
C SER A 92 12.72 -10.05 3.97
N ASP A 93 13.95 -10.26 3.51
CA ASP A 93 14.43 -9.72 2.23
C ASP A 93 13.81 -10.46 1.02
N TRP A 94 13.25 -11.66 1.23
CA TRP A 94 12.52 -12.39 0.20
C TRP A 94 11.24 -11.65 -0.20
N THR A 95 11.12 -11.38 -1.50
CA THR A 95 9.97 -10.67 -2.07
C THR A 95 9.28 -11.55 -3.10
N ARG A 96 7.98 -11.80 -2.92
CA ARG A 96 7.14 -12.41 -3.94
C ARG A 96 6.48 -11.31 -4.76
N ILE A 97 6.55 -11.42 -6.07
CA ILE A 97 5.96 -10.45 -6.99
C ILE A 97 4.65 -11.00 -7.52
N HIS A 98 3.62 -10.17 -7.41
CA HIS A 98 2.29 -10.41 -7.93
C HIS A 98 2.01 -9.41 -9.06
N ILE A 99 1.20 -9.79 -10.04
CA ILE A 99 0.75 -8.89 -11.10
C ILE A 99 -0.76 -8.74 -11.00
N LYS A 100 -1.24 -7.51 -10.91
CA LYS A 100 -2.66 -7.15 -10.80
C LYS A 100 -3.13 -6.43 -12.04
N ASN A 101 -4.30 -6.79 -12.55
CA ASN A 101 -4.99 -6.03 -13.59
C ASN A 101 -5.61 -4.77 -12.96
N VAL A 102 -5.35 -3.60 -13.55
CA VAL A 102 -5.77 -2.31 -13.02
C VAL A 102 -7.28 -2.06 -13.14
N ASP A 103 -7.93 -2.66 -14.13
CA ASP A 103 -9.36 -2.45 -14.38
C ASP A 103 -10.23 -3.49 -13.67
N THR A 104 -9.82 -4.77 -13.68
CA THR A 104 -10.59 -5.84 -13.03
C THR A 104 -10.28 -5.99 -11.54
N LEU A 105 -9.15 -5.43 -11.07
CA LEU A 105 -8.61 -5.61 -9.72
C LEU A 105 -8.27 -7.07 -9.37
N GLU A 106 -8.18 -7.94 -10.38
CA GLU A 106 -7.82 -9.33 -10.21
C GLU A 106 -6.31 -9.52 -10.32
N ASP A 107 -5.77 -10.42 -9.50
CA ASP A 107 -4.38 -10.84 -9.65
C ASP A 107 -4.29 -11.90 -10.75
N LEU A 108 -3.30 -11.75 -11.63
CA LEU A 108 -2.95 -12.76 -12.63
C LEU A 108 -2.34 -13.99 -11.95
N SER A 109 -2.42 -15.15 -12.62
CA SER A 109 -1.85 -16.40 -12.13
C SER A 109 -0.32 -16.37 -12.01
N ASP A 110 0.32 -15.50 -12.79
CA ASP A 110 1.78 -15.39 -12.84
C ASP A 110 2.33 -14.79 -11.53
N LYS A 111 3.25 -15.53 -10.91
CA LYS A 111 3.97 -15.11 -9.72
C LYS A 111 5.46 -15.27 -9.99
N LEU A 112 6.23 -14.21 -9.75
CA LEU A 112 7.69 -14.27 -9.79
C LEU A 112 8.21 -14.38 -8.36
N ILE A 113 9.14 -15.30 -8.14
CA ILE A 113 9.77 -15.61 -6.84
C ILE A 113 11.19 -15.07 -6.85
#